data_AF-A0AB39M4Q1-F1
#
_entry.id   AF-A0AB39M4Q1-F1
#
_cell.length_a   1.000
_cell.length_b   1.000
_cell.length_c   1.000
_cell.angle_alpha   90.00
_cell.angle_beta   90.00
_cell.angle_gamma   90.00
#
_symmetry.space_group_name_H-M   'P 1'
#
loop_
_entity.id
_entity.type
_entity.pdbx_description
1 polymer ?
#
loop_
_entity_poly.entity_id
_entity_poly.type
_entity_poly.pdbx_seq_one_letter_code
_entity_poly.pdbx_strand_id
1 'polypeptide(L)'
;MPARQRALVTVLLTAILGALLPAALAHAESRTVQGGRLDWGIKSSFQSYVTGPIANGSYSLTGGAATVGSSQFRFPSATGSYDGSTGAFRSSFAGGVHFIGHRKTDGSYELDLTLSRPTVRVSGSTGTLYLDVTSKAKGTGTVTTSSQVPFASLSLGGIDMLGGGNAVVLNNLPATLTAQGAKSFAGYYTAGTALDPVSLSADVKPATTAKKTSTPTPTPTKSAAKKGTSPGAIADGAVDWGVRRTFREYVTGDIAKGKWTLSSGAQDGGALFRFPGGEGTYRSGELTASFKGAVRFTGAEGLDLRLSGVRATVQDGKGALYADVTGTDGTGADFTGRKVPLVTFTAKGLKATKGLVKVTEAPAQLTAQGVKAFGGMYPAGTAMDPVSLAVALTDDAKLPALPDLGTTPTASETPEEQTAHPSVSAEPVADNSTGGSGSSAALPIGLAAGALALVAAVSVLLVRRRRTPAEASGSGDSEDH
;
A
#
# COMPACT_ATOMS: atom_id res chain seq x y z
N MET A 1 2.71 93.95 -19.78
CA MET A 1 3.37 93.81 -21.10
C MET A 1 4.84 93.45 -20.87
N PRO A 2 5.54 92.80 -21.82
CA PRO A 2 5.10 91.68 -22.67
C PRO A 2 6.19 90.58 -22.76
N ALA A 3 6.02 89.66 -23.72
CA ALA A 3 7.09 88.90 -24.40
C ALA A 3 7.78 87.74 -23.61
N ARG A 4 7.66 86.47 -24.05
CA ARG A 4 8.35 85.80 -25.20
C ARG A 4 9.84 85.55 -24.91
N GLN A 5 10.48 84.44 -25.32
CA GLN A 5 10.09 83.13 -25.86
C GLN A 5 11.41 82.34 -26.07
N ARG A 6 11.38 80.99 -26.04
CA ARG A 6 12.39 80.09 -26.65
C ARG A 6 13.80 80.10 -26.00
N ALA A 7 14.61 79.03 -26.02
CA ALA A 7 14.38 77.64 -26.43
C ALA A 7 15.25 76.64 -25.63
N LEU A 8 14.65 75.47 -25.42
CA LEU A 8 15.15 74.07 -25.43
C LEU A 8 16.66 73.73 -25.61
N VAL A 9 16.98 72.49 -25.17
CA VAL A 9 18.18 71.63 -25.41
C VAL A 9 19.47 72.08 -24.66
N THR A 10 20.25 71.25 -23.94
CA THR A 10 20.36 69.75 -23.86
C THR A 10 20.93 69.27 -22.51
N VAL A 11 20.34 68.21 -21.93
CA VAL A 11 20.98 67.05 -21.22
C VAL A 11 22.15 67.27 -20.23
N LEU A 12 21.97 66.84 -18.97
CA LEU A 12 22.56 65.59 -18.44
C LEU A 12 21.88 65.14 -17.12
N LEU A 13 21.27 63.94 -17.11
CA LEU A 13 20.83 63.26 -15.88
C LEU A 13 21.98 62.40 -15.33
N THR A 14 22.42 62.65 -14.10
CA THR A 14 22.94 61.62 -13.18
C THR A 14 23.07 62.19 -11.76
N ALA A 15 22.27 61.70 -10.81
CA ALA A 15 22.71 61.17 -9.50
C ALA A 15 21.54 61.03 -8.51
N ILE A 16 21.68 60.09 -7.57
CA ILE A 16 20.85 59.88 -6.35
C ILE A 16 19.40 59.41 -6.59
N LEU A 17 19.25 58.11 -6.86
CA LEU A 17 18.11 57.34 -6.36
C LEU A 17 18.59 55.96 -5.90
N GLY A 18 19.14 55.89 -4.69
CA GLY A 18 19.86 54.72 -4.19
C GLY A 18 19.63 54.44 -2.71
N ALA A 19 18.39 54.10 -2.33
CA ALA A 19 18.07 53.53 -1.01
C ALA A 19 16.66 52.91 -0.96
N LEU A 20 16.34 51.92 -1.81
CA LEU A 20 15.16 51.05 -1.64
C LEU A 20 15.29 49.77 -2.50
N LEU A 21 16.33 48.98 -2.20
CA LEU A 21 16.35 47.57 -2.58
C LEU A 21 15.35 46.83 -1.68
N PRO A 22 14.31 46.17 -2.20
CA PRO A 22 13.57 45.21 -1.39
C PRO A 22 14.56 44.11 -0.98
N ALA A 23 14.62 43.80 0.30
CA ALA A 23 15.39 42.65 0.77
C ALA A 23 14.82 41.41 0.07
N ALA A 24 15.61 40.81 -0.82
CA ALA A 24 15.26 39.56 -1.46
C ALA A 24 15.26 38.48 -0.37
N LEU A 25 14.08 38.23 0.20
CA LEU A 25 13.84 37.07 1.07
C LEU A 25 14.27 35.85 0.28
N ALA A 26 15.35 35.21 0.74
CA ALA A 26 15.85 33.96 0.18
C ALA A 26 14.78 32.89 0.40
N HIS A 27 13.87 32.76 -0.57
CA HIS A 27 12.88 31.70 -0.58
C HIS A 27 13.63 30.38 -0.66
N ALA A 28 13.40 29.51 0.32
CA ALA A 28 13.82 28.13 0.20
C ALA A 28 13.03 27.51 -0.97
N GLU A 29 13.71 27.15 -2.05
CA GLU A 29 13.05 26.53 -3.20
C GLU A 29 12.22 25.30 -2.76
N SER A 30 11.03 25.14 -3.34
CA SER A 30 10.18 23.98 -3.06
C SER A 30 10.93 22.69 -3.39
N ARG A 31 11.20 21.87 -2.37
CA ARG A 31 11.99 20.65 -2.49
C ARG A 31 11.14 19.49 -3.01
N THR A 32 11.76 18.61 -3.78
CA THR A 32 11.08 17.44 -4.36
C THR A 32 10.81 16.37 -3.30
N VAL A 33 9.59 15.86 -3.24
CA VAL A 33 9.23 14.61 -2.55
C VAL A 33 9.52 13.43 -3.49
N GLN A 34 10.26 12.43 -3.03
CA GLN A 34 10.86 11.38 -3.87
C GLN A 34 10.97 9.99 -3.18
N GLY A 35 10.00 9.64 -2.35
CA GLY A 35 9.98 8.43 -1.51
C GLY A 35 8.93 8.57 -0.41
N GLY A 36 8.55 7.47 0.26
CA GLY A 36 7.50 7.44 1.28
C GLY A 36 6.13 6.89 0.82
N ARG A 37 5.19 6.87 1.78
CA ARG A 37 3.93 6.08 1.74
C ARG A 37 2.75 6.79 2.43
N LEU A 38 1.53 6.30 2.19
CA LEU A 38 0.33 6.64 2.96
C LEU A 38 -0.35 5.37 3.47
N ASP A 39 -0.66 5.32 4.77
CA ASP A 39 -1.39 4.26 5.46
C ASP A 39 -2.81 4.75 5.82
N TRP A 40 -3.84 4.07 5.34
CA TRP A 40 -5.23 4.46 5.56
C TRP A 40 -6.21 3.28 5.41
N GLY A 41 -7.14 3.12 6.35
CA GLY A 41 -8.17 2.07 6.32
C GLY A 41 -9.44 2.41 5.51
N ILE A 42 -9.53 3.62 4.95
CA ILE A 42 -10.77 4.19 4.36
C ILE A 42 -11.84 4.36 5.43
N LYS A 43 -12.51 3.28 5.81
CA LYS A 43 -13.40 3.19 6.96
C LYS A 43 -13.54 1.73 7.39
N SER A 44 -13.12 1.40 8.59
CA SER A 44 -13.20 0.08 9.23
C SER A 44 -14.58 -0.56 9.08
N SER A 45 -15.65 0.17 9.44
CA SER A 45 -17.04 -0.31 9.29
C SER A 45 -17.46 -0.58 7.84
N PHE A 46 -16.86 0.09 6.85
CA PHE A 46 -17.11 -0.16 5.44
C PHE A 46 -16.39 -1.43 4.97
N GLN A 47 -15.13 -1.62 5.36
CA GLN A 47 -14.39 -2.86 5.08
C GLN A 47 -15.15 -4.08 5.62
N SER A 48 -15.51 -4.06 6.91
CA SER A 48 -16.27 -5.14 7.57
C SER A 48 -17.64 -5.39 6.93
N TYR A 49 -18.26 -4.36 6.34
CA TYR A 49 -19.50 -4.52 5.58
C TYR A 49 -19.27 -5.22 4.23
N VAL A 50 -18.25 -4.79 3.47
CA VAL A 50 -17.92 -5.36 2.15
C VAL A 50 -17.49 -6.82 2.27
N THR A 51 -16.58 -7.14 3.19
CA THR A 51 -16.08 -8.51 3.40
C THR A 51 -16.98 -9.35 4.32
N GLY A 52 -18.03 -8.76 4.87
CA GLY A 52 -18.99 -9.43 5.76
C GLY A 52 -20.12 -10.12 4.99
N PRO A 53 -20.98 -10.89 5.69
CA PRO A 53 -22.04 -11.69 5.06
C PRO A 53 -23.14 -10.86 4.39
N ILE A 54 -23.22 -9.55 4.66
CA ILE A 54 -24.27 -8.67 4.11
C ILE A 54 -23.98 -8.28 2.66
N ALA A 55 -22.79 -7.74 2.37
CA ALA A 55 -22.39 -7.46 0.99
C ALA A 55 -21.80 -8.70 0.30
N ASN A 56 -21.30 -9.66 1.07
CA ASN A 56 -20.73 -10.93 0.63
C ASN A 56 -19.72 -10.72 -0.53
N GLY A 57 -18.88 -9.71 -0.33
CA GLY A 57 -18.00 -9.11 -1.33
C GLY A 57 -16.53 -9.28 -0.99
N SER A 58 -15.69 -8.51 -1.69
CA SER A 58 -14.25 -8.54 -1.53
C SER A 58 -13.62 -7.21 -1.94
N TYR A 59 -12.31 -7.10 -1.72
CA TYR A 59 -11.50 -6.04 -2.30
C TYR A 59 -10.30 -6.62 -3.04
N SER A 60 -9.80 -5.88 -4.02
CA SER A 60 -8.52 -6.14 -4.69
C SER A 60 -7.63 -4.89 -4.64
N LEU A 61 -6.31 -5.09 -4.76
CA LEU A 61 -5.31 -4.04 -4.68
C LEU A 61 -4.62 -3.88 -6.03
N THR A 62 -4.28 -2.63 -6.36
CA THR A 62 -3.68 -2.26 -7.65
C THR A 62 -2.53 -1.27 -7.44
N GLY A 63 -1.64 -1.16 -8.44
CA GLY A 63 -0.59 -0.13 -8.51
C GLY A 63 0.38 -0.12 -7.32
N GLY A 64 0.75 -1.30 -6.81
CA GLY A 64 1.64 -1.45 -5.65
C GLY A 64 0.99 -1.24 -4.28
N ALA A 65 -0.33 -1.01 -4.20
CA ALA A 65 -1.01 -0.93 -2.92
C ALA A 65 -0.94 -2.27 -2.16
N ALA A 66 -0.72 -2.19 -0.86
CA ALA A 66 -0.63 -3.32 0.07
C ALA A 66 -1.62 -3.15 1.23
N THR A 67 -1.66 -4.11 2.16
CA THR A 67 -2.27 -3.94 3.49
C THR A 67 -1.21 -3.87 4.58
N VAL A 68 -1.63 -3.34 5.73
CA VAL A 68 -0.82 -3.24 6.95
C VAL A 68 -1.74 -3.59 8.12
N GLY A 69 -1.30 -4.56 8.93
CA GLY A 69 -2.16 -5.15 9.96
C GLY A 69 -3.45 -5.72 9.36
N SER A 70 -4.52 -5.69 10.15
CA SER A 70 -5.83 -6.25 9.78
C SER A 70 -6.76 -5.28 9.05
N SER A 71 -6.49 -3.97 9.06
CA SER A 71 -7.49 -2.94 8.71
C SER A 71 -6.97 -1.73 7.94
N GLN A 72 -5.70 -1.65 7.56
CA GLN A 72 -5.17 -0.52 6.78
C GLN A 72 -4.69 -0.94 5.40
N PHE A 73 -4.87 -0.05 4.42
CA PHE A 73 -4.24 -0.12 3.11
C PHE A 73 -3.03 0.82 3.08
N ARG A 74 -1.97 0.40 2.41
CA ARG A 74 -0.76 1.20 2.19
C ARG A 74 -0.58 1.53 0.72
N PHE A 75 -0.32 2.80 0.45
CA PHE A 75 -0.14 3.38 -0.87
C PHE A 75 1.33 3.85 -1.01
N PRO A 76 2.17 3.23 -1.86
CA PRO A 76 3.60 3.54 -1.99
C PRO A 76 3.89 4.80 -2.79
N SER A 77 5.18 5.08 -2.98
CA SER A 77 5.69 5.92 -4.07
C SER A 77 5.21 7.37 -4.02
N ALA A 78 5.36 8.00 -2.84
CA ALA A 78 5.17 9.43 -2.68
C ALA A 78 6.00 10.25 -3.68
N THR A 79 5.33 11.16 -4.39
CA THR A 79 5.93 12.10 -5.34
C THR A 79 5.29 13.48 -5.24
N GLY A 80 6.07 14.54 -5.30
CA GLY A 80 5.54 15.91 -5.25
C GLY A 80 6.54 16.93 -4.72
N SER A 81 6.07 17.81 -3.84
CA SER A 81 6.79 19.01 -3.42
C SER A 81 6.54 19.38 -1.96
N TYR A 82 7.57 19.92 -1.30
CA TYR A 82 7.50 20.47 0.05
C TYR A 82 8.30 21.77 0.15
N ASP A 83 7.61 22.84 0.54
CA ASP A 83 8.22 24.12 0.90
C ASP A 83 8.26 24.24 2.43
N GLY A 84 9.47 24.24 2.98
CA GLY A 84 9.70 24.35 4.43
C GLY A 84 9.60 25.77 4.97
N SER A 85 9.47 26.78 4.12
CA SER A 85 9.30 28.19 4.53
C SER A 85 7.84 28.60 4.66
N THR A 86 6.93 27.91 3.97
CA THR A 86 5.47 28.13 4.04
C THR A 86 4.70 26.95 4.65
N GLY A 87 5.35 25.80 4.82
CA GLY A 87 4.71 24.54 5.23
C GLY A 87 3.86 23.89 4.12
N ALA A 88 3.85 24.47 2.91
CA ALA A 88 3.08 23.95 1.80
C ALA A 88 3.63 22.58 1.35
N PHE A 89 2.79 21.55 1.45
CA PHE A 89 3.15 20.17 1.14
C PHE A 89 2.15 19.56 0.16
N ARG A 90 2.66 18.86 -0.85
CA ARG A 90 1.87 18.05 -1.78
C ARG A 90 2.60 16.74 -2.02
N SER A 91 1.98 15.62 -1.68
CA SER A 91 2.46 14.29 -2.04
C SER A 91 1.35 13.47 -2.69
N SER A 92 1.62 12.95 -3.89
CA SER A 92 0.82 11.97 -4.61
C SER A 92 1.44 10.58 -4.45
N PHE A 93 0.63 9.62 -4.03
CA PHE A 93 1.01 8.23 -3.83
C PHE A 93 0.43 7.34 -4.94
N ALA A 94 1.09 6.25 -5.25
CA ALA A 94 0.62 5.24 -6.18
C ALA A 94 -0.39 4.29 -5.53
N GLY A 95 -1.06 3.50 -6.37
CA GLY A 95 -1.93 2.42 -5.95
C GLY A 95 -3.40 2.75 -5.84
N GLY A 96 -4.20 1.72 -5.57
CA GLY A 96 -5.65 1.81 -5.44
C GLY A 96 -6.26 0.54 -4.86
N VAL A 97 -7.44 0.69 -4.28
CA VAL A 97 -8.27 -0.40 -3.73
C VAL A 97 -9.58 -0.42 -4.48
N HIS A 98 -9.96 -1.59 -5.00
CA HIS A 98 -11.21 -1.83 -5.70
C HIS A 98 -12.09 -2.76 -4.86
N PHE A 99 -13.24 -2.27 -4.44
CA PHE A 99 -14.24 -2.99 -3.65
C PHE A 99 -15.39 -3.44 -4.55
N ILE A 100 -15.80 -4.70 -4.38
CA ILE A 100 -16.97 -5.28 -5.04
C ILE A 100 -17.88 -5.96 -4.00
N GLY A 101 -19.20 -5.89 -4.19
CA GLY A 101 -20.17 -6.50 -3.28
C GLY A 101 -21.58 -6.48 -3.83
N HIS A 102 -22.50 -7.20 -3.19
CA HIS A 102 -23.87 -7.45 -3.66
C HIS A 102 -23.87 -8.05 -5.08
N ARG A 103 -23.30 -9.25 -5.19
CA ARG A 103 -23.27 -9.98 -6.46
C ARG A 103 -24.68 -10.43 -6.85
N LYS A 104 -25.12 -10.02 -8.04
CA LYS A 104 -26.39 -10.41 -8.65
C LYS A 104 -26.29 -11.79 -9.32
N THR A 105 -27.46 -12.34 -9.66
CA THR A 105 -27.60 -13.57 -10.44
C THR A 105 -27.01 -13.47 -11.85
N ASP A 106 -27.00 -12.28 -12.45
CA ASP A 106 -26.33 -11.99 -13.74
C ASP A 106 -24.78 -11.91 -13.63
N GLY A 107 -24.23 -12.07 -12.42
CA GLY A 107 -22.80 -12.00 -12.14
C GLY A 107 -22.23 -10.60 -11.93
N SER A 108 -23.02 -9.54 -12.14
CA SER A 108 -22.64 -8.16 -11.84
C SER A 108 -22.70 -7.84 -10.33
N TYR A 109 -22.12 -6.71 -9.93
CA TYR A 109 -22.09 -6.23 -8.54
C TYR A 109 -22.87 -4.92 -8.41
N GLU A 110 -23.60 -4.70 -7.31
CA GLU A 110 -24.22 -3.39 -7.03
C GLU A 110 -23.23 -2.42 -6.40
N LEU A 111 -22.41 -2.91 -5.48
CA LEU A 111 -21.26 -2.18 -4.96
C LEU A 111 -20.08 -2.44 -5.89
N ASP A 112 -19.63 -1.39 -6.54
CA ASP A 112 -18.41 -1.36 -7.35
C ASP A 112 -17.77 0.02 -7.15
N LEU A 113 -16.64 0.04 -6.43
CA LEU A 113 -15.97 1.26 -5.99
C LEU A 113 -14.45 1.09 -6.06
N THR A 114 -13.80 1.88 -6.92
CA THR A 114 -12.33 2.00 -6.93
C THR A 114 -11.92 3.34 -6.32
N LEU A 115 -11.04 3.31 -5.33
CA LEU A 115 -10.36 4.47 -4.76
C LEU A 115 -8.87 4.36 -5.10
N SER A 116 -8.29 5.37 -5.75
CA SER A 116 -6.91 5.30 -6.26
C SER A 116 -6.18 6.64 -6.27
N ARG A 117 -4.86 6.57 -6.47
CA ARG A 117 -3.93 7.72 -6.56
C ARG A 117 -4.11 8.75 -5.43
N PRO A 118 -4.08 8.33 -4.14
CA PRO A 118 -4.23 9.25 -3.04
C PRO A 118 -3.22 10.39 -3.14
N THR A 119 -3.67 11.61 -2.90
CA THR A 119 -2.82 12.79 -2.90
C THR A 119 -3.16 13.63 -1.69
N VAL A 120 -2.20 13.84 -0.79
CA VAL A 120 -2.36 14.77 0.32
C VAL A 120 -1.83 16.14 -0.10
N ARG A 121 -2.63 17.18 0.14
CA ARG A 121 -2.17 18.58 0.10
C ARG A 121 -2.36 19.19 1.47
N VAL A 122 -1.37 19.95 1.92
CA VAL A 122 -1.43 20.75 3.14
C VAL A 122 -1.13 22.20 2.78
N SER A 123 -1.92 23.10 3.35
CA SER A 123 -1.72 24.55 3.31
C SER A 123 -2.08 25.11 4.67
N GLY A 124 -1.13 25.80 5.32
CA GLY A 124 -1.25 26.19 6.73
C GLY A 124 -1.57 24.99 7.63
N SER A 125 -2.51 25.16 8.54
CA SER A 125 -2.98 24.14 9.49
C SER A 125 -3.96 23.11 8.91
N THR A 126 -4.26 23.15 7.61
CA THR A 126 -5.31 22.32 6.98
C THR A 126 -4.76 21.38 5.93
N GLY A 127 -5.15 20.10 6.02
CA GLY A 127 -4.86 19.08 5.02
C GLY A 127 -6.11 18.67 4.25
N THR A 128 -5.93 18.14 3.05
CA THR A 128 -6.99 17.49 2.27
C THR A 128 -6.41 16.26 1.56
N LEU A 129 -7.07 15.12 1.75
CA LEU A 129 -6.85 13.89 0.99
C LEU A 129 -7.70 13.93 -0.27
N TYR A 130 -7.04 13.86 -1.42
CA TYR A 130 -7.65 13.74 -2.73
C TYR A 130 -7.54 12.31 -3.24
N LEU A 131 -8.57 11.84 -3.96
CA LEU A 131 -8.60 10.51 -4.58
C LEU A 131 -9.11 10.59 -6.02
N ASP A 132 -8.61 9.72 -6.88
CA ASP A 132 -9.34 9.31 -8.08
C ASP A 132 -10.36 8.25 -7.68
N VAL A 133 -11.62 8.51 -7.98
CA VAL A 133 -12.76 7.67 -7.60
C VAL A 133 -13.50 7.20 -8.85
N THR A 134 -13.63 5.88 -9.01
CA THR A 134 -14.62 5.28 -9.93
C THR A 134 -15.68 4.62 -9.07
N SER A 135 -16.94 5.00 -9.23
CA SER A 135 -18.05 4.50 -8.40
C SER A 135 -19.29 4.21 -9.23
N LYS A 136 -19.94 3.09 -8.93
CA LYS A 136 -21.26 2.73 -9.45
C LYS A 136 -22.36 3.29 -8.55
N ALA A 137 -23.24 4.10 -9.12
CA ALA A 137 -24.35 4.72 -8.38
C ALA A 137 -25.40 3.68 -7.96
N LYS A 138 -25.84 3.74 -6.70
CA LYS A 138 -26.93 2.92 -6.17
C LYS A 138 -28.23 3.18 -6.95
N GLY A 139 -28.94 2.12 -7.33
CA GLY A 139 -30.20 2.21 -8.07
C GLY A 139 -29.99 2.30 -9.58
N THR A 140 -29.39 3.36 -10.11
CA THR A 140 -29.24 3.54 -11.58
C THR A 140 -28.16 2.64 -12.19
N GLY A 141 -27.19 2.18 -11.38
CA GLY A 141 -26.05 1.40 -11.86
C GLY A 141 -25.06 2.18 -12.74
N THR A 142 -25.21 3.50 -12.86
CA THR A 142 -24.34 4.36 -13.66
C THR A 142 -22.94 4.41 -13.03
N VAL A 143 -21.91 4.08 -13.81
CA VAL A 143 -20.51 4.20 -13.38
C VAL A 143 -20.00 5.59 -13.69
N THR A 144 -19.52 6.30 -12.67
CA THR A 144 -18.89 7.62 -12.80
C THR A 144 -17.42 7.53 -12.40
N THR A 145 -16.53 8.17 -13.16
CA THR A 145 -15.12 8.35 -12.78
C THR A 145 -14.83 9.83 -12.55
N SER A 146 -14.12 10.15 -11.49
CA SER A 146 -13.73 11.51 -11.12
C SER A 146 -12.31 11.51 -10.56
N SER A 147 -11.42 12.27 -11.19
CA SER A 147 -10.02 12.36 -10.75
C SER A 147 -9.81 13.45 -9.72
N GLN A 148 -8.96 13.17 -8.73
CA GLN A 148 -8.55 14.12 -7.68
C GLN A 148 -9.73 14.83 -7.01
N VAL A 149 -10.76 14.07 -6.65
CA VAL A 149 -11.86 14.53 -5.78
C VAL A 149 -11.28 14.92 -4.42
N PRO A 150 -11.56 16.12 -3.86
CA PRO A 150 -11.22 16.45 -2.48
C PRO A 150 -12.07 15.58 -1.57
N PHE A 151 -11.56 14.42 -1.16
CA PHE A 151 -12.36 13.33 -0.62
C PHE A 151 -12.56 13.45 0.90
N ALA A 152 -11.49 13.78 1.62
CA ALA A 152 -11.55 14.02 3.06
C ALA A 152 -10.71 15.24 3.46
N SER A 153 -11.19 16.05 4.41
CA SER A 153 -10.35 17.01 5.13
C SER A 153 -9.52 16.26 6.19
N LEU A 154 -8.26 16.65 6.33
CA LEU A 154 -7.34 16.10 7.33
C LEU A 154 -7.03 17.19 8.36
N SER A 155 -7.25 16.89 9.64
CA SER A 155 -6.83 17.78 10.73
C SER A 155 -5.35 17.55 11.03
N LEU A 156 -4.54 18.61 11.00
CA LEU A 156 -3.13 18.56 11.41
C LEU A 156 -2.95 18.74 12.93
N GLY A 157 -4.00 19.08 13.69
CA GLY A 157 -3.92 19.17 15.16
C GLY A 157 -2.87 20.15 15.70
N GLY A 158 -2.42 21.12 14.90
CA GLY A 158 -1.34 22.05 15.28
C GLY A 158 0.08 21.58 14.94
N ILE A 159 0.25 20.48 14.20
CA ILE A 159 1.55 20.07 13.64
C ILE A 159 2.13 21.23 12.82
N ASP A 160 3.31 21.70 13.23
CA ASP A 160 4.07 22.67 12.45
C ASP A 160 4.71 21.96 11.24
N MET A 161 4.43 22.50 10.06
CA MET A 161 4.94 22.01 8.78
C MET A 161 6.15 22.81 8.30
N LEU A 162 6.63 23.80 9.06
CA LEU A 162 7.84 24.56 8.75
C LEU A 162 9.11 23.74 9.04
N GLY A 163 10.17 23.99 8.26
CA GLY A 163 11.51 23.48 8.56
C GLY A 163 12.29 22.85 7.41
N GLY A 164 13.59 22.67 7.65
CA GLY A 164 14.56 22.15 6.69
C GLY A 164 14.67 20.62 6.61
N GLY A 165 13.77 19.88 7.27
CA GLY A 165 13.85 18.40 7.38
C GLY A 165 13.89 17.67 6.03
N ASN A 166 14.55 16.52 6.00
CA ASN A 166 14.65 15.63 4.84
C ASN A 166 13.49 14.61 4.75
N ALA A 167 12.51 14.68 5.64
CA ALA A 167 11.28 13.90 5.58
C ALA A 167 10.11 14.71 6.16
N VAL A 168 8.90 14.39 5.72
CA VAL A 168 7.63 14.79 6.33
C VAL A 168 6.98 13.51 6.86
N VAL A 169 6.60 13.50 8.14
CA VAL A 169 5.92 12.36 8.79
C VAL A 169 4.70 12.89 9.51
N LEU A 170 3.53 12.35 9.19
CA LEU A 170 2.25 12.74 9.78
C LEU A 170 1.54 11.47 10.24
N ASN A 171 1.21 11.37 11.52
CA ASN A 171 0.67 10.15 12.12
C ASN A 171 -0.78 10.36 12.56
N ASN A 172 -1.64 9.40 12.24
CA ASN A 172 -3.03 9.30 12.70
C ASN A 172 -3.86 10.58 12.52
N LEU A 173 -3.67 11.30 11.42
CA LEU A 173 -4.42 12.52 11.13
C LEU A 173 -5.93 12.21 11.06
N PRO A 174 -6.77 12.85 11.89
CA PRO A 174 -8.21 12.67 11.83
C PRO A 174 -8.75 13.08 10.45
N ALA A 175 -9.48 12.16 9.81
CA ALA A 175 -10.02 12.33 8.47
C ALA A 175 -11.55 12.45 8.49
N THR A 176 -12.09 13.46 7.82
CA THR A 176 -13.53 13.74 7.77
C THR A 176 -13.99 13.83 6.31
N LEU A 177 -15.02 13.07 5.96
CA LEU A 177 -15.55 12.99 4.59
C LEU A 177 -16.12 14.34 4.14
N THR A 178 -15.70 14.84 2.97
CA THR A 178 -16.24 16.08 2.41
C THR A 178 -17.59 15.85 1.72
N ALA A 179 -18.26 16.93 1.30
CA ALA A 179 -19.46 16.84 0.45
C ALA A 179 -19.18 16.21 -0.94
N GLN A 180 -17.98 16.42 -1.50
CA GLN A 180 -17.56 15.82 -2.77
C GLN A 180 -17.19 14.33 -2.59
N GLY A 181 -16.55 13.98 -1.48
CA GLY A 181 -16.28 12.60 -1.09
C GLY A 181 -17.58 11.80 -0.90
N ALA A 182 -18.53 12.35 -0.14
CA ALA A 182 -19.85 11.76 0.09
C ALA A 182 -20.61 11.43 -1.21
N LYS A 183 -20.63 12.36 -2.17
CA LYS A 183 -21.22 12.15 -3.51
C LYS A 183 -20.51 11.02 -4.28
N SER A 184 -19.19 10.95 -4.17
CA SER A 184 -18.36 9.97 -4.88
C SER A 184 -18.37 8.59 -4.21
N PHE A 185 -18.78 8.49 -2.94
CA PHE A 185 -18.95 7.25 -2.20
C PHE A 185 -20.37 6.66 -2.37
N ALA A 186 -20.90 6.73 -3.60
CA ALA A 186 -22.27 6.32 -3.99
C ALA A 186 -23.41 6.81 -3.07
N GLY A 187 -23.20 7.88 -2.30
CA GLY A 187 -24.18 8.45 -1.37
C GLY A 187 -24.42 7.66 -0.08
N TYR A 188 -23.61 6.64 0.23
CA TYR A 188 -23.79 5.82 1.46
C TYR A 188 -23.42 6.55 2.76
N TYR A 189 -22.56 7.57 2.69
CA TYR A 189 -22.12 8.37 3.84
C TYR A 189 -22.33 9.86 3.57
N THR A 190 -22.68 10.60 4.61
CA THR A 190 -22.90 12.06 4.55
C THR A 190 -21.59 12.82 4.74
N ALA A 191 -21.54 14.07 4.26
CA ALA A 191 -20.47 15.00 4.60
C ALA A 191 -20.37 15.14 6.13
N GLY A 192 -19.14 15.26 6.66
CA GLY A 192 -18.90 15.26 8.10
C GLY A 192 -18.73 13.86 8.71
N THR A 193 -18.98 12.77 7.96
CA THR A 193 -18.71 11.40 8.46
C THR A 193 -17.23 11.22 8.79
N ALA A 194 -16.93 10.78 10.00
CA ALA A 194 -15.59 10.39 10.41
C ALA A 194 -15.13 9.13 9.64
N LEU A 195 -13.92 9.21 9.09
CA LEU A 195 -13.24 8.13 8.37
C LEU A 195 -12.12 7.56 9.25
N ASP A 196 -11.50 6.46 8.84
CA ASP A 196 -10.30 5.99 9.52
C ASP A 196 -9.18 7.06 9.39
N PRO A 197 -8.33 7.25 10.42
CA PRO A 197 -7.27 8.25 10.37
C PRO A 197 -6.20 7.91 9.33
N VAL A 198 -5.52 8.94 8.82
CA VAL A 198 -4.49 8.84 7.77
C VAL A 198 -3.11 9.04 8.39
N SER A 199 -2.20 8.10 8.16
CA SER A 199 -0.77 8.27 8.44
C SER A 199 0.01 8.33 7.13
N LEU A 200 1.09 9.11 7.05
CA LEU A 200 1.98 9.13 5.90
C LEU A 200 3.43 9.45 6.28
N SER A 201 4.35 9.01 5.43
CA SER A 201 5.72 9.51 5.37
C SER A 201 6.03 9.97 3.94
N ALA A 202 6.93 10.93 3.79
CA ALA A 202 7.38 11.43 2.50
C ALA A 202 8.84 11.90 2.59
N ASP A 203 9.73 11.29 1.81
CA ASP A 203 11.14 11.67 1.76
C ASP A 203 11.32 12.93 0.92
N VAL A 204 12.00 13.92 1.49
CA VAL A 204 12.24 15.23 0.89
C VAL A 204 13.70 15.33 0.49
N LYS A 205 13.94 15.58 -0.80
CA LYS A 205 15.30 15.84 -1.29
C LYS A 205 15.93 17.03 -0.55
N PRO A 206 17.14 16.91 0.01
CA PRO A 206 17.82 18.03 0.67
C PRO A 206 17.92 19.25 -0.24
N ALA A 207 17.78 20.45 0.33
CA ALA A 207 18.06 21.68 -0.39
C ALA A 207 19.54 21.70 -0.81
N THR A 208 19.79 21.75 -2.12
CA THR A 208 21.12 22.05 -2.64
C THR A 208 21.41 23.51 -2.33
N THR A 209 22.19 23.79 -1.28
CA THR A 209 22.75 25.12 -1.09
C THR A 209 23.54 25.48 -2.34
N ALA A 210 23.23 26.65 -2.92
CA ALA A 210 23.93 27.19 -4.07
C ALA A 210 25.36 27.59 -3.64
N LYS A 211 26.24 26.59 -3.51
CA LYS A 211 27.67 26.80 -3.29
C LYS A 211 28.18 27.57 -4.51
N LYS A 212 28.61 28.82 -4.28
CA LYS A 212 29.18 29.71 -5.30
C LYS A 212 30.14 28.92 -6.19
N THR A 213 30.03 29.13 -7.50
CA THR A 213 30.84 28.49 -8.54
C THR A 213 32.34 28.63 -8.25
N SER A 214 32.91 27.63 -7.59
CA SER A 214 34.31 27.30 -7.73
C SER A 214 34.39 26.28 -8.85
N THR A 215 34.77 26.72 -10.06
CA THR A 215 35.07 25.84 -11.19
C THR A 215 36.03 24.75 -10.71
N PRO A 216 35.64 23.47 -10.66
CA PRO A 216 36.58 22.42 -10.33
C PRO A 216 37.53 22.29 -11.52
N THR A 217 38.81 22.61 -11.31
CA THR A 217 39.87 22.13 -12.20
C THR A 217 39.71 20.61 -12.33
N PRO A 218 39.62 20.05 -13.54
CA PRO A 218 39.34 18.64 -13.71
C PRO A 218 40.56 17.81 -13.31
N THR A 219 40.61 17.39 -12.04
CA THR A 219 41.43 16.26 -11.63
C THR A 219 40.95 15.03 -12.42
N PRO A 220 41.82 14.33 -13.16
CA PRO A 220 41.40 13.20 -13.98
C PRO A 220 41.11 11.99 -13.09
N THR A 221 39.91 11.94 -12.51
CA THR A 221 39.35 10.69 -11.97
C THR A 221 39.25 9.72 -13.14
N LYS A 222 40.17 8.74 -13.13
CA LYS A 222 40.29 7.65 -14.09
C LYS A 222 38.89 7.14 -14.47
N SER A 223 38.45 7.47 -15.69
CA SER A 223 37.20 6.95 -16.24
C SER A 223 37.21 5.44 -16.05
N ALA A 224 36.18 4.91 -15.37
CA ALA A 224 35.84 3.51 -15.57
C ALA A 224 35.76 3.31 -17.09
N ALA A 225 36.51 2.34 -17.61
CA ALA A 225 36.60 2.14 -19.05
C ALA A 225 35.18 1.94 -19.59
N LYS A 226 34.87 2.54 -20.74
CA LYS A 226 33.70 2.15 -21.53
C LYS A 226 33.82 0.66 -21.79
N LYS A 227 33.12 -0.16 -21.00
CA LYS A 227 32.93 -1.58 -21.31
C LYS A 227 32.20 -1.57 -22.65
N GLY A 228 32.79 -2.19 -23.67
CA GLY A 228 32.12 -2.35 -24.96
C GLY A 228 30.87 -3.20 -24.74
N THR A 229 29.71 -2.56 -24.64
CA THR A 229 28.42 -3.22 -24.41
C THR A 229 28.10 -4.05 -25.64
N SER A 230 28.35 -5.36 -25.57
CA SER A 230 27.95 -6.32 -26.61
C SER A 230 26.48 -6.13 -26.97
N PRO A 231 26.07 -6.24 -28.25
CA PRO A 231 24.68 -6.02 -28.65
C PRO A 231 23.67 -6.81 -27.81
N GLY A 232 22.78 -6.06 -27.14
CA GLY A 232 21.77 -6.56 -26.23
C GLY A 232 22.21 -6.81 -24.79
N ALA A 233 23.43 -6.44 -24.38
CA ALA A 233 23.82 -6.54 -22.97
C ALA A 233 23.09 -5.49 -22.10
N ILE A 234 22.78 -5.87 -20.87
CA ILE A 234 22.10 -5.03 -19.87
C ILE A 234 23.15 -4.18 -19.13
N ALA A 235 22.88 -2.88 -18.99
CA ALA A 235 23.72 -1.93 -18.27
C ALA A 235 23.39 -1.87 -16.76
N ASP A 236 22.10 -1.88 -16.43
CA ASP A 236 21.59 -2.00 -15.06
C ASP A 236 20.16 -2.60 -15.07
N GLY A 237 19.65 -3.01 -13.91
CA GLY A 237 18.28 -3.51 -13.78
C GLY A 237 17.84 -3.73 -12.34
N ALA A 238 16.53 -3.86 -12.16
CA ALA A 238 15.91 -4.22 -10.90
C ALA A 238 14.73 -5.19 -11.10
N VAL A 239 14.59 -6.15 -10.19
CA VAL A 239 13.35 -6.89 -9.94
C VAL A 239 12.75 -6.41 -8.62
N ASP A 240 11.46 -6.11 -8.64
CA ASP A 240 10.65 -5.88 -7.45
C ASP A 240 9.67 -7.05 -7.29
N TRP A 241 9.73 -7.73 -6.15
CA TRP A 241 8.82 -8.84 -5.84
C TRP A 241 8.57 -8.96 -4.34
N GLY A 242 7.31 -9.08 -3.93
CA GLY A 242 6.94 -9.21 -2.51
C GLY A 242 7.10 -10.62 -1.93
N VAL A 243 7.38 -11.63 -2.76
CA VAL A 243 7.12 -13.05 -2.45
C VAL A 243 5.62 -13.34 -2.41
N ARG A 244 4.97 -13.18 -1.26
CA ARG A 244 3.51 -13.32 -1.11
C ARG A 244 3.02 -12.53 0.10
N ARG A 245 1.98 -11.72 -0.05
CA ARG A 245 1.39 -10.88 1.02
C ARG A 245 1.12 -11.67 2.29
N THR A 246 0.32 -12.73 2.22
CA THR A 246 -0.07 -13.53 3.38
C THR A 246 1.10 -14.30 4.01
N PHE A 247 2.19 -14.53 3.27
CA PHE A 247 3.42 -15.06 3.84
C PHE A 247 4.16 -14.01 4.67
N ARG A 248 4.26 -12.75 4.20
CA ARG A 248 4.79 -11.64 5.00
C ARG A 248 3.94 -11.39 6.25
N GLU A 249 2.61 -11.37 6.11
CA GLU A 249 1.67 -11.22 7.23
C GLU A 249 1.84 -12.36 8.26
N TYR A 250 2.01 -13.61 7.81
CA TYR A 250 2.34 -14.74 8.68
C TYR A 250 3.68 -14.54 9.40
N VAL A 251 4.75 -14.16 8.68
CA VAL A 251 6.09 -13.92 9.24
C VAL A 251 6.06 -12.91 10.38
N THR A 252 5.39 -11.76 10.21
CA THR A 252 5.34 -10.70 11.23
C THR A 252 4.20 -10.83 12.22
N GLY A 253 3.26 -11.76 12.01
CA GLY A 253 2.09 -11.94 12.86
C GLY A 253 2.37 -12.74 14.14
N ASP A 254 1.36 -12.83 15.00
CA ASP A 254 1.47 -13.44 16.35
C ASP A 254 1.81 -14.93 16.37
N ILE A 255 1.76 -15.61 15.22
CA ILE A 255 2.14 -17.02 15.09
C ILE A 255 3.66 -17.15 14.92
N ALA A 256 4.21 -16.64 13.82
CA ALA A 256 5.65 -16.77 13.55
C ALA A 256 6.50 -15.75 14.34
N LYS A 257 5.91 -14.64 14.84
CA LYS A 257 6.59 -13.60 15.65
C LYS A 257 7.96 -13.20 15.10
N GLY A 258 8.04 -13.15 13.79
CA GLY A 258 9.27 -13.13 13.01
C GLY A 258 9.54 -11.79 12.34
N LYS A 259 10.52 -11.82 11.45
CA LYS A 259 10.99 -10.67 10.68
C LYS A 259 11.66 -11.13 9.39
N TRP A 260 11.89 -10.20 8.48
CA TRP A 260 12.85 -10.38 7.40
C TRP A 260 14.08 -9.50 7.60
N THR A 261 15.17 -9.90 6.94
CA THR A 261 16.41 -9.13 6.85
C THR A 261 16.86 -9.12 5.40
N LEU A 262 17.40 -7.97 4.96
CA LEU A 262 17.93 -7.79 3.62
C LEU A 262 19.45 -7.68 3.65
N SER A 263 20.09 -8.17 2.60
CA SER A 263 21.55 -8.15 2.47
C SER A 263 21.98 -8.10 1.01
N SER A 264 23.28 -7.99 0.77
CA SER A 264 23.89 -8.08 -0.57
C SER A 264 23.36 -7.05 -1.58
N GLY A 265 22.85 -5.91 -1.11
CA GLY A 265 22.27 -4.84 -1.93
C GLY A 265 20.76 -4.94 -2.17
N ALA A 266 20.05 -5.92 -1.60
CA ALA A 266 18.58 -5.89 -1.61
C ALA A 266 18.06 -4.68 -0.81
N GLN A 267 16.98 -4.07 -1.28
CA GLN A 267 16.37 -2.87 -0.69
C GLN A 267 14.94 -3.16 -0.25
N ASP A 268 14.55 -2.65 0.91
CA ASP A 268 13.21 -2.89 1.46
C ASP A 268 12.25 -1.83 0.91
N GLY A 269 11.34 -2.27 0.07
CA GLY A 269 10.18 -1.50 -0.36
C GLY A 269 8.95 -1.83 0.48
N GLY A 270 9.11 -2.27 1.73
CA GLY A 270 8.15 -2.55 2.83
C GLY A 270 7.06 -3.60 2.58
N ALA A 271 6.67 -3.85 1.34
CA ALA A 271 5.90 -5.03 0.91
C ALA A 271 6.40 -5.61 -0.43
N LEU A 272 7.34 -4.94 -1.10
CA LEU A 272 8.12 -5.46 -2.23
C LEU A 272 9.60 -5.44 -1.84
N PHE A 273 10.35 -6.47 -2.22
CA PHE A 273 11.81 -6.48 -2.09
C PHE A 273 12.41 -6.16 -3.45
N ARG A 274 13.31 -5.17 -3.50
CA ARG A 274 14.07 -4.87 -4.71
C ARG A 274 15.39 -5.60 -4.72
N PHE A 275 15.65 -6.26 -5.85
CA PHE A 275 16.91 -6.91 -6.21
C PHE A 275 17.55 -6.10 -7.36
N PRO A 276 18.49 -5.18 -7.08
CA PRO A 276 19.04 -4.24 -8.06
C PRO A 276 20.30 -4.78 -8.76
N GLY A 277 20.94 -3.95 -9.59
CA GLY A 277 22.21 -4.27 -10.23
C GLY A 277 22.09 -5.41 -11.24
N GLY A 278 21.03 -5.37 -12.04
CA GLY A 278 20.72 -6.35 -13.07
C GLY A 278 21.78 -6.40 -14.16
N GLU A 279 22.34 -7.58 -14.39
CA GLU A 279 23.32 -7.87 -15.43
C GLU A 279 22.83 -9.05 -16.29
N GLY A 280 23.11 -9.05 -17.60
CA GLY A 280 22.66 -10.11 -18.51
C GLY A 280 22.44 -9.64 -19.95
N THR A 281 21.45 -10.23 -20.64
CA THR A 281 21.15 -9.96 -22.06
C THR A 281 19.65 -9.87 -22.35
N TYR A 282 19.28 -8.91 -23.20
CA TYR A 282 17.99 -8.78 -23.86
C TYR A 282 18.16 -8.80 -25.40
N ARG A 283 17.45 -9.67 -26.11
CA ARG A 283 17.45 -9.74 -27.58
C ARG A 283 16.07 -10.15 -28.09
N SER A 284 15.53 -9.40 -29.06
CA SER A 284 14.30 -9.77 -29.79
C SER A 284 13.07 -10.13 -28.93
N GLY A 285 12.96 -9.57 -27.72
CA GLY A 285 11.88 -9.88 -26.77
C GLY A 285 12.22 -10.97 -25.75
N GLU A 286 13.32 -11.69 -25.93
CA GLU A 286 13.89 -12.58 -24.93
C GLU A 286 14.76 -11.82 -23.92
N LEU A 287 14.75 -12.28 -22.68
CA LEU A 287 15.53 -11.71 -21.58
C LEU A 287 16.16 -12.84 -20.75
N THR A 288 17.41 -12.64 -20.32
CA THR A 288 18.03 -13.38 -19.22
C THR A 288 18.85 -12.41 -18.40
N ALA A 289 18.52 -12.28 -17.11
CA ALA A 289 19.15 -11.34 -16.20
C ALA A 289 19.38 -11.96 -14.80
N SER A 290 20.47 -11.54 -14.15
CA SER A 290 20.79 -11.84 -12.75
C SER A 290 20.90 -10.55 -11.95
N PHE A 291 20.42 -10.58 -10.71
CA PHE A 291 20.30 -9.42 -9.82
C PHE A 291 21.05 -9.67 -8.52
N LYS A 292 21.47 -8.58 -7.88
CA LYS A 292 22.11 -8.57 -6.57
C LYS A 292 21.02 -8.60 -5.48
N GLY A 293 21.44 -8.90 -4.25
CA GLY A 293 20.55 -8.93 -3.10
C GLY A 293 20.14 -10.32 -2.63
N ALA A 294 19.72 -10.37 -1.36
CA ALA A 294 19.08 -11.51 -0.74
C ALA A 294 18.13 -11.05 0.37
N VAL A 295 17.03 -11.79 0.55
CA VAL A 295 16.09 -11.66 1.67
C VAL A 295 16.12 -12.94 2.51
N ARG A 296 16.13 -12.80 3.83
CA ARG A 296 15.98 -13.92 4.78
C ARG A 296 14.85 -13.64 5.75
N PHE A 297 13.83 -14.49 5.72
CA PHE A 297 12.72 -14.52 6.67
C PHE A 297 13.09 -15.46 7.83
N THR A 298 12.86 -15.02 9.05
CA THR A 298 13.10 -15.80 10.28
C THR A 298 11.92 -15.66 11.23
N GLY A 299 11.50 -16.72 11.90
CA GLY A 299 10.46 -16.68 12.93
C GLY A 299 10.64 -17.73 14.03
N ALA A 300 9.80 -17.63 15.06
CA ALA A 300 9.53 -18.72 16.00
C ALA A 300 9.03 -19.97 15.26
N GLU A 301 9.01 -21.11 15.96
CA GLU A 301 8.62 -22.43 15.41
C GLU A 301 9.48 -22.90 14.21
N GLY A 302 10.73 -22.45 14.12
CA GLY A 302 11.73 -22.98 13.18
C GLY A 302 11.67 -22.42 11.75
N LEU A 303 10.93 -21.32 11.52
CA LEU A 303 10.95 -20.63 10.23
C LEU A 303 12.33 -19.99 9.98
N ASP A 304 13.04 -20.50 8.97
CA ASP A 304 14.20 -19.84 8.37
C ASP A 304 14.16 -20.07 6.85
N LEU A 305 13.96 -19.00 6.07
CA LEU A 305 13.90 -19.06 4.61
C LEU A 305 14.70 -17.90 4.02
N ARG A 306 15.75 -18.23 3.26
CA ARG A 306 16.60 -17.27 2.55
C ARG A 306 16.50 -17.46 1.05
N LEU A 307 16.16 -16.38 0.36
CA LEU A 307 16.17 -16.26 -1.11
C LEU A 307 17.31 -15.34 -1.52
N SER A 308 18.18 -15.80 -2.42
CA SER A 308 19.37 -15.08 -2.88
C SER A 308 19.66 -15.37 -4.35
N GLY A 309 20.60 -14.66 -4.98
CA GLY A 309 20.98 -14.96 -6.38
C GLY A 309 19.78 -14.89 -7.33
N VAL A 310 18.98 -13.83 -7.20
CA VAL A 310 17.73 -13.67 -7.94
C VAL A 310 18.02 -13.53 -9.43
N ARG A 311 17.28 -14.26 -10.26
CA ARG A 311 17.46 -14.29 -11.72
C ARG A 311 16.10 -14.26 -12.39
N ALA A 312 15.97 -13.58 -13.52
CA ALA A 312 14.74 -13.56 -14.32
C ALA A 312 15.04 -14.00 -15.76
N THR A 313 14.13 -14.77 -16.35
CA THR A 313 14.10 -15.02 -17.80
C THR A 313 12.76 -14.60 -18.38
N VAL A 314 12.74 -14.24 -19.66
CA VAL A 314 11.53 -14.12 -20.48
C VAL A 314 11.79 -14.77 -21.83
N GLN A 315 10.91 -15.68 -22.24
CA GLN A 315 10.91 -16.35 -23.54
C GLN A 315 9.45 -16.51 -23.99
N ASP A 316 9.14 -16.31 -25.28
CA ASP A 316 7.78 -16.42 -25.85
C ASP A 316 6.69 -15.65 -25.09
N GLY A 317 7.04 -14.51 -24.49
CA GLY A 317 6.14 -13.69 -23.67
C GLY A 317 5.77 -14.31 -22.31
N LYS A 318 6.45 -15.37 -21.88
CA LYS A 318 6.35 -15.99 -20.55
C LYS A 318 7.62 -15.68 -19.76
N GLY A 319 7.45 -15.18 -18.55
CA GLY A 319 8.54 -14.90 -17.61
C GLY A 319 8.66 -15.96 -16.53
N ALA A 320 9.87 -16.15 -16.00
CA ALA A 320 10.12 -16.94 -14.81
C ALA A 320 11.13 -16.24 -13.89
N LEU A 321 10.86 -16.27 -12.58
CA LEU A 321 11.73 -15.74 -11.54
C LEU A 321 12.34 -16.88 -10.74
N TYR A 322 13.65 -16.85 -10.56
CA TYR A 322 14.45 -17.89 -9.91
C TYR A 322 15.24 -17.32 -8.74
N ALA A 323 15.55 -18.16 -7.74
CA ALA A 323 16.47 -17.85 -6.67
C ALA A 323 17.32 -19.08 -6.28
N ASP A 324 18.45 -18.84 -5.64
CA ASP A 324 19.12 -19.80 -4.77
C ASP A 324 18.44 -19.73 -3.40
N VAL A 325 17.91 -20.87 -2.95
CA VAL A 325 17.07 -21.03 -1.76
C VAL A 325 17.81 -21.86 -0.71
N THR A 326 17.77 -21.41 0.54
CA THR A 326 18.08 -22.23 1.72
C THR A 326 16.98 -22.03 2.76
N GLY A 327 16.49 -23.11 3.35
CA GLY A 327 15.49 -23.08 4.43
C GLY A 327 15.09 -24.49 4.85
N THR A 328 13.89 -24.66 5.37
CA THR A 328 13.32 -25.98 5.71
C THR A 328 12.24 -26.43 4.72
N ASP A 329 12.10 -27.74 4.54
CA ASP A 329 10.98 -28.34 3.80
C ASP A 329 9.75 -28.57 4.69
N GLY A 330 8.66 -29.08 4.10
CA GLY A 330 7.40 -29.33 4.80
C GLY A 330 7.44 -30.47 5.84
N THR A 331 8.59 -31.11 6.03
CA THR A 331 8.85 -32.13 7.06
C THR A 331 9.79 -31.63 8.15
N GLY A 332 10.30 -30.39 8.02
CA GLY A 332 11.29 -29.79 8.93
C GLY A 332 12.74 -30.13 8.59
N ALA A 333 13.01 -30.78 7.45
CA ALA A 333 14.38 -31.09 7.01
C ALA A 333 15.00 -29.93 6.22
N ASP A 334 16.34 -29.82 6.23
CA ASP A 334 17.06 -28.77 5.49
C ASP A 334 16.85 -28.87 3.98
N PHE A 335 16.30 -27.83 3.38
CA PHE A 335 16.16 -27.63 1.94
C PHE A 335 17.20 -26.64 1.42
N THR A 336 18.02 -27.09 0.46
CA THR A 336 18.91 -26.21 -0.31
C THR A 336 18.73 -26.46 -1.81
N GLY A 337 18.46 -25.41 -2.57
CA GLY A 337 18.32 -25.46 -4.03
C GLY A 337 19.00 -24.28 -4.72
N ARG A 338 19.70 -24.53 -5.83
CA ARG A 338 20.26 -23.47 -6.69
C ARG A 338 19.37 -23.25 -7.90
N LYS A 339 19.18 -21.98 -8.29
CA LYS A 339 18.38 -21.53 -9.44
C LYS A 339 17.00 -22.20 -9.48
N VAL A 340 16.33 -22.28 -8.33
CA VAL A 340 14.98 -22.81 -8.20
C VAL A 340 14.00 -21.86 -8.88
N PRO A 341 13.16 -22.29 -9.84
CA PRO A 341 12.11 -21.45 -10.41
C PRO A 341 11.00 -21.27 -9.36
N LEU A 342 10.91 -20.08 -8.77
CA LEU A 342 9.93 -19.79 -7.74
C LEU A 342 8.55 -19.52 -8.35
N VAL A 343 8.49 -18.60 -9.31
CA VAL A 343 7.23 -18.19 -9.95
C VAL A 343 7.37 -18.03 -11.46
N THR A 344 6.26 -18.21 -12.18
CA THR A 344 6.08 -17.77 -13.57
C THR A 344 5.17 -16.56 -13.64
N PHE A 345 5.36 -15.68 -14.62
CA PHE A 345 4.58 -14.46 -14.83
C PHE A 345 4.37 -14.16 -16.32
N THR A 346 3.42 -13.30 -16.66
CA THR A 346 3.14 -12.92 -18.06
C THR A 346 3.96 -11.70 -18.50
N ALA A 347 4.65 -11.80 -19.63
CA ALA A 347 5.51 -10.75 -20.19
C ALA A 347 5.33 -10.59 -21.72
N LYS A 348 4.07 -10.67 -22.19
CA LYS A 348 3.73 -10.57 -23.62
C LYS A 348 4.17 -9.22 -24.21
N GLY A 349 4.76 -9.26 -25.40
CA GLY A 349 5.12 -8.05 -26.15
C GLY A 349 6.27 -7.24 -25.56
N LEU A 350 7.19 -7.88 -24.82
CA LEU A 350 8.33 -7.24 -24.16
C LEU A 350 9.24 -6.50 -25.16
N LYS A 351 9.16 -5.16 -25.18
CA LYS A 351 9.89 -4.28 -26.11
C LYS A 351 10.70 -3.23 -25.36
N ALA A 352 11.90 -2.95 -25.87
CA ALA A 352 12.70 -1.82 -25.41
C ALA A 352 12.07 -0.50 -25.89
N THR A 353 11.90 0.46 -24.97
CA THR A 353 11.40 1.81 -25.25
C THR A 353 12.35 2.81 -24.58
N LYS A 354 12.99 3.70 -25.36
CA LYS A 354 13.99 4.66 -24.85
C LYS A 354 15.08 3.99 -23.99
N GLY A 355 15.68 2.92 -24.51
CA GLY A 355 16.71 2.14 -23.80
C GLY A 355 16.21 1.29 -22.63
N LEU A 356 14.94 1.40 -22.21
CA LEU A 356 14.39 0.65 -21.08
C LEU A 356 13.47 -0.48 -21.54
N VAL A 357 13.67 -1.68 -21.02
CA VAL A 357 12.73 -2.81 -21.11
C VAL A 357 12.04 -2.95 -19.76
N LYS A 358 10.70 -3.05 -19.76
CA LYS A 358 9.92 -3.09 -18.51
C LYS A 358 8.73 -4.05 -18.57
N VAL A 359 8.59 -4.82 -17.49
CA VAL A 359 7.37 -5.51 -17.05
C VAL A 359 6.90 -4.80 -15.77
N THR A 360 5.60 -4.58 -15.62
CA THR A 360 5.05 -3.88 -14.46
C THR A 360 3.88 -4.68 -13.91
N GLU A 361 3.99 -5.05 -12.63
CA GLU A 361 2.98 -5.77 -11.83
C GLU A 361 2.41 -7.00 -12.56
N ALA A 362 3.27 -7.81 -13.20
CA ALA A 362 2.81 -9.00 -13.92
C ALA A 362 2.32 -10.06 -12.92
N PRO A 363 1.06 -10.55 -13.05
CA PRO A 363 0.53 -11.59 -12.17
C PRO A 363 1.42 -12.83 -12.19
N ALA A 364 1.78 -13.30 -11.00
CA ALA A 364 2.74 -14.38 -10.79
C ALA A 364 2.10 -15.60 -10.14
N GLN A 365 2.50 -16.80 -10.58
CA GLN A 365 2.00 -18.08 -10.06
C GLN A 365 3.16 -18.97 -9.60
N LEU A 366 2.98 -19.62 -8.45
CA LEU A 366 3.95 -20.52 -7.85
C LEU A 366 4.22 -21.75 -8.72
N THR A 367 5.48 -22.10 -8.98
CA THR A 367 5.82 -23.33 -9.72
C THR A 367 5.85 -24.56 -8.79
N ALA A 368 5.79 -25.76 -9.36
CA ALA A 368 5.95 -27.02 -8.62
C ALA A 368 7.30 -27.16 -7.87
N GLN A 369 8.37 -26.49 -8.31
CA GLN A 369 9.62 -26.43 -7.52
C GLN A 369 9.57 -25.31 -6.47
N GLY A 370 8.86 -24.20 -6.76
CA GLY A 370 8.52 -23.18 -5.79
C GLY A 370 7.78 -23.75 -4.57
N VAL A 371 6.83 -24.67 -4.78
CA VAL A 371 6.14 -25.40 -3.68
C VAL A 371 7.13 -25.98 -2.67
N LYS A 372 8.20 -26.63 -3.13
CA LYS A 372 9.24 -27.21 -2.25
C LYS A 372 10.04 -26.14 -1.51
N ALA A 373 10.36 -25.04 -2.19
CA ALA A 373 11.07 -23.89 -1.59
C ALA A 373 10.25 -23.14 -0.51
N PHE A 374 8.92 -23.32 -0.47
CA PHE A 374 8.04 -22.80 0.58
C PHE A 374 7.44 -23.93 1.44
N GLY A 375 8.21 -25.00 1.69
CA GLY A 375 7.85 -26.06 2.63
C GLY A 375 6.52 -26.78 2.32
N GLY A 376 6.08 -26.80 1.07
CA GLY A 376 4.80 -27.40 0.69
C GLY A 376 3.55 -26.62 1.10
N MET A 377 3.68 -25.45 1.75
CA MET A 377 2.55 -24.68 2.32
C MET A 377 1.50 -24.24 1.29
N TYR A 378 1.89 -24.11 0.02
CA TYR A 378 1.04 -23.59 -1.07
C TYR A 378 1.10 -24.53 -2.28
N PRO A 379 -0.03 -24.88 -2.91
CA PRO A 379 -0.02 -25.71 -4.12
C PRO A 379 0.55 -24.97 -5.33
N ALA A 380 1.01 -25.70 -6.35
CA ALA A 380 1.43 -25.12 -7.62
C ALA A 380 0.26 -24.37 -8.29
N GLY A 381 0.55 -23.27 -8.98
CA GLY A 381 -0.45 -22.36 -9.53
C GLY A 381 -1.00 -21.33 -8.53
N THR A 382 -0.66 -21.42 -7.23
CA THR A 382 -1.05 -20.40 -6.24
C THR A 382 -0.60 -19.02 -6.69
N ALA A 383 -1.53 -18.05 -6.64
CA ALA A 383 -1.22 -16.65 -6.89
C ALA A 383 -0.23 -16.11 -5.83
N MET A 384 0.91 -15.64 -6.32
CA MET A 384 1.96 -14.99 -5.56
C MET A 384 1.89 -13.48 -5.81
N ASP A 385 2.68 -12.69 -5.09
CA ASP A 385 2.73 -11.25 -5.38
C ASP A 385 3.26 -11.01 -6.80
N PRO A 386 2.74 -10.01 -7.52
CA PRO A 386 3.13 -9.76 -8.91
C PRO A 386 4.61 -9.39 -9.03
N VAL A 387 5.17 -9.64 -10.21
CA VAL A 387 6.58 -9.33 -10.51
C VAL A 387 6.66 -8.06 -11.35
N SER A 388 7.39 -7.07 -10.83
CA SER A 388 7.85 -5.90 -11.58
C SER A 388 9.32 -6.07 -11.93
N LEU A 389 9.69 -5.77 -13.18
CA LEU A 389 11.04 -6.01 -13.70
C LEU A 389 11.40 -4.91 -14.69
N ALA A 390 12.51 -4.22 -14.46
CA ALA A 390 13.02 -3.19 -15.35
C ALA A 390 14.50 -3.41 -15.62
N VAL A 391 14.92 -3.33 -16.89
CA VAL A 391 16.33 -3.40 -17.28
C VAL A 391 16.67 -2.28 -18.26
N ALA A 392 17.77 -1.58 -17.98
CA ALA A 392 18.35 -0.55 -18.80
C ALA A 392 19.35 -1.18 -19.78
N LEU A 393 19.20 -0.88 -21.07
CA LEU A 393 20.11 -1.30 -22.14
C LEU A 393 21.16 -0.23 -22.46
N THR A 394 21.01 0.98 -21.89
CA THR A 394 21.86 2.15 -22.09
C THR A 394 21.97 2.94 -20.78
N ASP A 395 23.09 3.64 -20.57
CA ASP A 395 23.39 4.33 -19.30
C ASP A 395 22.44 5.52 -19.00
N ASP A 396 21.74 6.03 -20.02
CA ASP A 396 20.75 7.11 -19.90
C ASP A 396 19.34 6.61 -19.55
N ALA A 397 19.08 5.30 -19.70
CA ALA A 397 17.77 4.71 -19.42
C ALA A 397 17.56 4.53 -17.91
N LYS A 398 16.77 5.44 -17.32
CA LYS A 398 16.47 5.40 -15.88
C LYS A 398 15.51 4.27 -15.52
N LEU A 399 15.94 3.43 -14.58
CA LEU A 399 15.05 2.46 -13.93
C LEU A 399 13.93 3.18 -13.16
N PRO A 400 12.73 2.57 -13.00
CA PRO A 400 11.73 3.05 -12.05
C PRO A 400 12.32 3.15 -10.63
N ALA A 401 11.90 4.16 -9.87
CA ALA A 401 12.18 4.20 -8.43
C ALA A 401 11.66 2.92 -7.74
N LEU A 402 12.24 2.57 -6.59
CA LEU A 402 11.70 1.51 -5.75
C LEU A 402 10.38 2.00 -5.17
N PRO A 403 9.28 1.21 -5.28
CA PRO A 403 8.10 1.45 -4.45
C PRO A 403 8.48 1.31 -2.97
N ASP A 404 8.81 2.44 -2.34
CA ASP A 404 9.05 2.49 -0.91
C ASP A 404 7.71 2.40 -0.16
N LEU A 405 7.65 1.47 0.79
CA LEU A 405 6.56 1.30 1.74
C LEU A 405 7.06 1.45 3.19
N GLY A 406 8.33 1.81 3.42
CA GLY A 406 8.96 2.21 4.68
C GLY A 406 8.91 1.21 5.85
N THR A 407 9.79 1.39 6.83
CA THR A 407 9.59 0.83 8.18
C THR A 407 8.47 1.58 8.91
N THR A 408 7.82 0.97 9.89
CA THR A 408 6.98 1.71 10.84
C THR A 408 7.87 2.72 11.58
N PRO A 409 7.46 3.99 11.76
CA PRO A 409 8.20 4.89 12.65
C PRO A 409 8.24 4.29 14.06
N THR A 410 9.44 4.01 14.57
CA THR A 410 9.62 3.83 16.01
C THR A 410 9.25 5.16 16.66
N ALA A 411 8.32 5.14 17.61
CA ALA A 411 8.02 6.31 18.40
C ALA A 411 9.30 6.75 19.13
N SER A 412 9.75 7.98 18.92
CA SER A 412 10.45 8.66 20.01
C SER A 412 9.46 8.80 21.15
N GLU A 413 9.88 8.41 22.34
CA GLU A 413 9.06 8.36 23.54
C GLU A 413 8.37 9.72 23.77
N THR A 414 7.05 9.75 23.64
CA THR A 414 6.25 10.83 24.22
C THR A 414 6.38 10.69 25.74
N PRO A 415 6.73 11.76 26.49
CA PRO A 415 6.89 11.68 27.93
C PRO A 415 5.63 11.13 28.62
N GLU A 416 5.84 10.32 29.66
CA GLU A 416 4.75 9.71 30.43
C GLU A 416 3.75 10.77 30.93
N GLU A 417 2.47 10.59 30.59
CA GLU A 417 1.40 11.42 31.12
C GLU A 417 1.15 11.03 32.58
N GLN A 418 1.63 11.88 33.49
CA GLN A 418 1.59 11.67 34.93
C GLN A 418 0.12 11.54 35.42
N THR A 419 -0.28 10.33 35.79
CA THR A 419 -1.64 10.02 36.27
C THR A 419 -1.89 10.56 37.67
N ALA A 420 -2.22 11.84 37.75
CA ALA A 420 -2.82 12.44 38.95
C ALA A 420 -4.27 11.96 39.10
N HIS A 421 -4.54 11.09 40.08
CA HIS A 421 -5.89 10.71 40.46
C HIS A 421 -6.58 11.83 41.29
N PRO A 422 -7.76 12.34 40.88
CA PRO A 422 -8.69 12.98 41.81
C PRO A 422 -9.68 11.93 42.33
N SER A 423 -9.69 11.75 43.65
CA SER A 423 -10.77 11.03 44.35
C SER A 423 -11.97 11.96 44.54
N VAL A 424 -13.15 11.57 44.06
CA VAL A 424 -14.41 12.14 44.56
C VAL A 424 -15.53 11.10 44.54
N SER A 425 -16.16 10.90 45.69
CA SER A 425 -17.45 10.21 45.82
C SER A 425 -18.58 11.08 45.23
N ALA A 426 -19.57 10.44 44.63
CA ALA A 426 -20.91 11.01 44.44
C ALA A 426 -21.96 9.89 44.48
N GLU A 427 -22.93 10.03 45.38
CA GLU A 427 -24.08 9.13 45.52
C GLU A 427 -25.10 9.37 44.38
N PRO A 428 -25.89 8.35 43.99
CA PRO A 428 -27.04 8.57 43.11
C PRO A 428 -28.21 9.15 43.89
N VAL A 429 -28.58 10.41 43.61
CA VAL A 429 -29.83 10.99 44.09
C VAL A 429 -30.99 10.43 43.27
N ALA A 430 -31.97 9.83 43.94
CA ALA A 430 -33.25 9.45 43.33
C ALA A 430 -34.27 10.60 43.46
N ASP A 431 -35.20 10.71 42.51
CA ASP A 431 -36.49 11.32 42.78
C ASP A 431 -37.64 10.53 42.13
N ASN A 432 -38.82 10.68 42.72
CA ASN A 432 -39.95 9.76 42.77
C ASN A 432 -40.66 9.41 41.46
N SER A 433 -41.17 8.17 41.42
CA SER A 433 -42.63 7.97 41.27
C SER A 433 -43.15 6.67 41.92
N THR A 434 -43.79 6.81 43.08
CA THR A 434 -44.89 5.96 43.62
C THR A 434 -44.80 4.42 43.62
N GLY A 435 -44.61 3.87 44.82
CA GLY A 435 -45.61 2.94 45.42
C GLY A 435 -45.31 1.43 45.41
N GLY A 436 -45.24 0.82 46.60
CA GLY A 436 -45.41 -0.63 46.75
C GLY A 436 -44.46 -1.36 47.72
N SER A 437 -44.72 -1.24 49.02
CA SER A 437 -44.49 -2.26 50.08
C SER A 437 -43.61 -3.50 49.80
N GLY A 438 -42.59 -3.75 50.65
CA GLY A 438 -42.23 -5.14 50.98
C GLY A 438 -40.80 -5.47 51.38
N SER A 439 -40.47 -5.24 52.66
CA SER A 439 -39.66 -6.13 53.53
C SER A 439 -38.32 -6.74 53.06
N SER A 440 -37.24 -6.33 53.73
CA SER A 440 -35.92 -6.96 53.70
C SER A 440 -35.87 -8.33 54.41
N ALA A 441 -35.13 -9.29 53.82
CA ALA A 441 -34.49 -10.42 54.50
C ALA A 441 -33.26 -10.84 53.65
N ALA A 442 -32.03 -10.53 54.08
CA ALA A 442 -31.23 -11.31 55.01
C ALA A 442 -30.74 -12.66 54.42
N LEU A 443 -29.48 -12.67 53.95
CA LEU A 443 -28.69 -13.88 53.66
C LEU A 443 -28.35 -14.61 54.98
N PRO A 444 -28.07 -15.93 54.97
CA PRO A 444 -26.66 -16.33 54.83
C PRO A 444 -26.37 -17.65 54.07
N ILE A 445 -25.22 -17.65 53.40
CA ILE A 445 -24.17 -18.70 53.33
C ILE A 445 -24.59 -20.18 53.37
N GLY A 446 -24.28 -20.91 52.28
CA GLY A 446 -24.18 -22.38 52.28
C GLY A 446 -23.16 -22.86 51.23
N LEU A 447 -21.98 -23.30 51.69
CA LEU A 447 -20.97 -23.97 50.85
C LEU A 447 -21.35 -25.44 50.63
N ALA A 448 -21.39 -25.90 49.37
CA ALA A 448 -21.33 -27.32 49.04
C ALA A 448 -20.68 -27.52 47.67
N ALA A 449 -19.68 -28.40 47.60
CA ALA A 449 -19.04 -28.81 46.35
C ALA A 449 -19.86 -29.93 45.66
N GLY A 450 -19.81 -29.98 44.33
CA GLY A 450 -20.46 -31.05 43.57
C GLY A 450 -20.18 -30.94 42.08
N ALA A 451 -19.18 -31.68 41.60
CA ALA A 451 -18.94 -31.85 40.17
C ALA A 451 -19.89 -32.92 39.60
N LEU A 452 -20.42 -32.71 38.39
CA LEU A 452 -20.46 -33.71 37.31
C LEU A 452 -21.08 -33.16 36.01
N ALA A 453 -20.77 -33.82 34.90
CA ALA A 453 -21.09 -33.38 33.54
C ALA A 453 -22.55 -33.68 33.13
N LEU A 454 -23.03 -32.97 32.12
CA LEU A 454 -24.18 -33.39 31.32
C LEU A 454 -23.84 -33.45 29.83
N VAL A 455 -23.99 -34.65 29.27
CA VAL A 455 -23.94 -34.94 27.83
C VAL A 455 -25.33 -34.69 27.23
N ALA A 456 -25.38 -34.31 25.96
CA ALA A 456 -26.61 -34.02 25.24
C ALA A 456 -27.47 -35.27 24.97
N ALA A 457 -28.79 -35.13 25.13
CA ALA A 457 -29.79 -35.96 24.45
C ALA A 457 -31.19 -35.32 24.49
N VAL A 458 -31.79 -35.01 23.34
CA VAL A 458 -33.23 -35.18 23.09
C VAL A 458 -33.44 -35.59 21.64
N SER A 459 -34.03 -36.77 21.42
CA SER A 459 -34.58 -37.19 20.14
C SER A 459 -35.80 -38.08 20.41
N VAL A 460 -36.96 -37.74 19.84
CA VAL A 460 -38.26 -38.42 19.99
C VAL A 460 -38.94 -38.40 18.61
N LEU A 461 -38.84 -39.51 17.85
CA LEU A 461 -39.88 -40.55 17.65
C LEU A 461 -41.01 -40.10 16.68
N LEU A 462 -41.00 -40.59 15.43
CA LEU A 462 -41.61 -41.84 14.93
C LEU A 462 -43.14 -41.81 14.74
N VAL A 463 -43.59 -42.03 13.49
CA VAL A 463 -44.64 -43.03 13.16
C VAL A 463 -44.28 -43.77 11.87
N ARG A 464 -44.33 -45.11 11.91
CA ARG A 464 -44.27 -46.03 10.75
C ARG A 464 -45.69 -46.43 10.29
N ARG A 465 -45.89 -46.66 8.99
CA ARG A 465 -46.71 -47.74 8.35
C ARG A 465 -46.89 -47.40 6.84
N ARG A 466 -46.91 -48.32 5.86
CA ARG A 466 -46.53 -49.76 5.79
C ARG A 466 -46.52 -50.19 4.30
N ARG A 467 -45.62 -51.12 3.93
CA ARG A 467 -45.72 -52.11 2.81
C ARG A 467 -45.77 -51.66 1.33
N THR A 468 -44.71 -52.03 0.60
CA THR A 468 -44.67 -52.47 -0.81
C THR A 468 -45.12 -53.95 -0.95
N PRO A 469 -45.08 -54.63 -2.13
CA PRO A 469 -45.00 -54.21 -3.55
C PRO A 469 -46.09 -54.86 -4.46
N ALA A 470 -46.14 -54.52 -5.77
CA ALA A 470 -46.15 -55.47 -6.93
C ALA A 470 -46.56 -54.82 -8.28
N GLU A 471 -45.57 -54.63 -9.14
CA GLU A 471 -45.45 -54.94 -10.59
C GLU A 471 -46.65 -55.10 -11.57
N ALA A 472 -46.32 -54.82 -12.85
CA ALA A 472 -46.90 -55.33 -14.12
C ALA A 472 -48.01 -54.54 -14.85
N SER A 473 -47.60 -53.76 -15.85
CA SER A 473 -48.08 -53.87 -17.26
C SER A 473 -47.20 -53.01 -18.20
N GLY A 474 -46.89 -53.52 -19.38
CA GLY A 474 -46.18 -52.84 -20.47
C GLY A 474 -46.91 -53.01 -21.81
N SER A 475 -46.31 -52.55 -22.92
CA SER A 475 -46.95 -52.22 -24.24
C SER A 475 -47.97 -51.06 -24.12
N GLY A 476 -48.18 -50.15 -25.08
CA GLY A 476 -47.63 -49.93 -26.43
C GLY A 476 -48.37 -48.73 -27.08
N ASP A 477 -48.06 -48.20 -28.27
CA ASP A 477 -46.93 -48.31 -29.21
C ASP A 477 -46.93 -47.04 -30.13
N SER A 478 -45.78 -46.48 -30.49
CA SER A 478 -45.22 -46.33 -31.87
C SER A 478 -45.79 -45.24 -32.81
N GLU A 479 -44.86 -44.59 -33.54
CA GLU A 479 -44.97 -43.94 -34.88
C GLU A 479 -45.85 -42.65 -34.99
N ASP A 480 -45.64 -41.70 -35.91
CA ASP A 480 -44.85 -41.56 -37.16
C ASP A 480 -44.63 -40.03 -37.42
N HIS A 481 -43.74 -39.49 -38.27
CA HIS A 481 -42.73 -40.04 -39.17
C HIS A 481 -41.61 -38.99 -39.43
#